data_AF-A0AAP8TV46-F1
#
_entry.id   AF-A0AAP8TV46-F1
#
_cell.length_a   1.000
_cell.length_b   1.000
_cell.length_c   1.000
_cell.angle_alpha   90.00
_cell.angle_beta   90.00
_cell.angle_gamma   90.00
#
_symmetry.space_group_name_H-M   'P 1'
#
loop_
_entity.id
_entity.type
_entity.pdbx_description
1 polymer ?
#
loop_
_entity_poly.entity_id
_entity_poly.type
_entity_poly.pdbx_seq_one_letter_code
_entity_poly.pdbx_strand_id
1 'polypeptide(L)'
;MAIGLLLVALIVTGRLASYFHSNAVKAGEQVKQQEKTLVQQQSLITALRKNAARNSSLMAEQQQREQQLRQQGETYQRKYREATKNDECSRRFAPSAVISLLRGTDTTAAGAARAVSP
;
A
#
# COMPACT_ATOMS: atom_id res chain seq x y z
N MET A 1 60.27 -52.28 -11.94
CA MET A 1 60.09 -50.82 -12.17
C MET A 1 58.76 -50.52 -12.88
N ALA A 2 58.47 -51.09 -14.05
CA ALA A 2 57.26 -50.77 -14.83
C ALA A 2 55.92 -51.08 -14.12
N ILE A 3 55.82 -52.21 -13.42
CA ILE A 3 54.57 -52.64 -12.75
C ILE A 3 54.19 -51.69 -11.60
N GLY A 4 55.17 -51.17 -10.85
CA GLY A 4 54.91 -50.21 -9.78
C GLY A 4 54.39 -48.87 -10.30
N LEU A 5 54.91 -48.39 -11.43
CA LEU A 5 54.44 -47.17 -12.09
C LEU A 5 52.99 -47.31 -12.59
N LEU A 6 52.63 -48.50 -13.08
CA LEU A 6 51.29 -48.80 -13.58
C LEU A 6 50.24 -48.76 -12.47
N LEU A 7 50.58 -49.30 -11.28
CA LEU A 7 49.72 -49.26 -10.10
C LEU A 7 49.51 -47.82 -9.60
N VAL A 8 50.57 -47.02 -9.56
CA VAL A 8 50.48 -45.60 -9.17
C VAL A 8 49.60 -44.83 -10.15
N ALA A 9 49.76 -45.06 -11.46
CA ALA A 9 48.94 -44.41 -12.47
C ALA A 9 47.44 -44.72 -12.31
N LEU A 10 47.09 -45.98 -12.00
CA LEU A 10 45.70 -46.41 -11.76
C LEU A 10 45.10 -45.76 -10.51
N ILE A 11 45.87 -45.65 -9.42
CA ILE A 11 45.41 -45.01 -8.19
C ILE A 11 45.16 -43.51 -8.40
N VAL A 12 46.07 -42.83 -9.11
CA VAL A 12 45.96 -41.39 -9.41
C VAL A 12 44.76 -41.11 -10.32
N THR A 13 44.56 -41.90 -11.38
CA THR A 13 43.42 -41.74 -12.29
C THR A 13 42.08 -42.04 -11.61
N GLY A 14 41.99 -43.08 -10.78
CA GLY A 14 40.79 -43.38 -10.00
C GLY A 14 40.41 -42.27 -9.02
N ARG A 15 41.41 -41.70 -8.32
CA ARG A 15 41.20 -40.56 -7.42
C ARG A 15 40.76 -39.31 -8.17
N LEU A 16 41.37 -39.03 -9.31
CA LEU A 16 41.03 -37.89 -10.15
C LEU A 16 39.60 -38.00 -10.70
N ALA A 17 39.22 -39.17 -11.22
CA ALA A 17 37.87 -39.43 -11.72
C ALA A 17 36.80 -39.27 -10.63
N SER A 18 37.08 -39.78 -9.41
CA SER A 18 36.19 -39.60 -8.26
C SER A 18 36.05 -38.13 -7.83
N TYR A 19 37.14 -37.36 -7.88
CA TYR A 19 37.13 -35.94 -7.54
C TYR A 19 36.31 -35.12 -8.54
N PHE A 20 36.49 -35.36 -9.84
CA PHE A 20 35.69 -34.72 -10.88
C PHE A 20 34.21 -35.09 -10.79
N HIS A 21 33.88 -36.36 -10.53
CA HIS A 21 32.50 -36.78 -10.36
C HIS A 21 31.83 -36.11 -9.15
N SER A 22 32.51 -36.07 -7.99
CA SER A 22 31.97 -35.40 -6.80
C SER A 22 31.76 -33.90 -7.02
N ASN A 23 32.69 -33.24 -7.71
CA ASN A 23 32.56 -31.80 -8.01
C ASN A 23 31.43 -31.52 -9.01
N ALA A 24 31.25 -32.37 -10.02
CA ALA A 24 30.15 -32.25 -10.98
C ALA A 24 28.79 -32.45 -10.30
N VAL A 25 28.68 -33.43 -9.38
CA VAL A 25 27.46 -33.66 -8.60
C VAL A 25 27.16 -32.46 -7.70
N LYS A 26 28.15 -31.95 -6.97
CA LYS A 26 27.99 -30.76 -6.12
C LYS A 26 27.58 -29.51 -6.91
N ALA A 27 28.17 -29.30 -8.08
CA ALA A 27 27.81 -28.19 -8.95
C ALA A 27 26.35 -28.31 -9.45
N GLY A 28 25.93 -29.51 -9.86
CA GLY A 28 24.54 -29.77 -10.26
C GLY A 28 23.54 -29.55 -9.12
N GLU A 29 23.93 -29.91 -7.89
CA GLU A 29 23.09 -29.72 -6.71
C GLU A 29 22.95 -28.24 -6.31
N GLN A 30 24.04 -27.46 -6.41
CA GLN A 30 24.01 -26.01 -6.20
C GLN A 30 23.14 -25.29 -7.23
N VAL A 31 23.21 -25.69 -8.51
CA VAL A 31 22.35 -25.12 -9.56
C VAL A 31 20.88 -25.41 -9.27
N LYS A 32 20.52 -26.63 -8.85
CA LYS A 32 19.13 -26.96 -8.47
C LYS A 32 18.65 -26.15 -7.26
N GLN A 33 19.52 -25.87 -6.29
CA GLN A 33 19.18 -25.04 -5.14
C GLN A 33 18.99 -23.56 -5.54
N GLN A 34 19.86 -23.03 -6.41
CA GLN A 34 19.71 -21.69 -6.98
C GLN A 34 18.43 -21.56 -7.81
N GLU A 35 18.11 -22.55 -8.64
CA GLU A 35 16.88 -22.54 -9.44
C GLU A 35 15.63 -22.50 -8.56
N LYS A 36 15.57 -23.34 -7.51
CA LYS A 36 14.46 -23.32 -6.55
C LYS A 36 14.31 -21.97 -5.85
N THR A 37 15.42 -21.37 -5.43
CA THR A 37 15.39 -20.05 -4.78
C THR A 37 15.04 -18.93 -5.76
N LEU A 38 15.46 -19.01 -7.02
CA LEU A 38 15.08 -18.06 -8.06
C LEU A 38 13.59 -18.13 -8.38
N VAL A 39 13.04 -19.33 -8.52
CA VAL A 39 11.60 -19.55 -8.74
C VAL A 39 10.80 -19.00 -7.56
N GLN A 40 11.26 -19.26 -6.33
CA GLN A 40 10.62 -18.73 -5.13
C GLN A 40 10.68 -17.20 -5.09
N GLN A 41 11.83 -16.59 -5.38
CA GLN A 41 11.96 -15.14 -5.47
C GLN A 41 11.09 -14.54 -6.58
N GLN A 42 11.02 -15.19 -7.74
CA GLN A 42 10.23 -14.72 -8.87
C GLN A 42 8.74 -14.78 -8.59
N SER A 43 8.27 -15.82 -7.88
CA SER A 43 6.89 -15.91 -7.41
C SER A 43 6.55 -14.77 -6.44
N LEU A 44 7.44 -14.44 -5.50
CA LEU A 44 7.28 -13.34 -4.55
C LEU A 44 7.25 -11.98 -5.26
N ILE A 45 8.19 -11.71 -6.17
CA ILE A 45 8.24 -10.46 -6.95
C ILE A 45 6.97 -10.31 -7.79
N THR A 46 6.47 -11.40 -8.38
CA THR A 46 5.24 -11.38 -9.17
C THR A 46 4.02 -11.05 -8.31
N ALA A 47 3.93 -11.65 -7.11
CA ALA A 47 2.87 -11.32 -6.15
C ALA A 47 2.94 -9.86 -5.69
N LEU A 48 4.14 -9.37 -5.36
CA LEU A 48 4.36 -7.97 -4.96
C LEU A 48 3.96 -6.99 -6.07
N ARG A 49 4.34 -7.26 -7.34
CA ARG A 49 3.95 -6.43 -8.48
C ARG A 49 2.44 -6.40 -8.68
N LYS A 50 1.76 -7.55 -8.56
CA LYS A 50 0.29 -7.63 -8.65
C LYS A 50 -0.40 -6.83 -7.54
N ASN A 51 0.13 -6.90 -6.32
CA ASN A 51 -0.41 -6.13 -5.19
C ASN A 51 -0.14 -4.63 -5.34
N ALA A 52 1.05 -4.24 -5.79
CA ALA A 52 1.39 -2.85 -6.05
C ALA A 52 0.51 -2.24 -7.16
N ALA A 53 0.27 -2.97 -8.25
CA ALA A 53 -0.63 -2.53 -9.32
C ALA A 53 -2.05 -2.30 -8.81
N ARG A 54 -2.60 -3.25 -8.03
CA ARG A 54 -3.93 -3.10 -7.41
C ARG A 54 -4.01 -1.93 -6.43
N ASN A 55 -2.98 -1.73 -5.61
CA ASN A 55 -2.94 -0.61 -4.68
C ASN A 55 -2.89 0.73 -5.44
N SER A 56 -2.04 0.82 -6.47
CA SER A 56 -1.92 2.03 -7.28
C SER A 56 -3.22 2.41 -7.98
N SER A 57 -4.01 1.44 -8.47
CA SER A 57 -5.29 1.72 -9.11
C SER A 57 -6.32 2.24 -8.11
N LEU A 58 -6.37 1.67 -6.90
CA LEU A 58 -7.29 2.12 -5.86
C LEU A 58 -6.92 3.53 -5.35
N MET A 59 -5.62 3.80 -5.19
CA MET A 59 -5.14 5.14 -4.80
C MET A 59 -5.45 6.19 -5.87
N ALA A 60 -5.26 5.85 -7.16
CA ALA A 60 -5.60 6.74 -8.26
C ALA A 60 -7.11 7.08 -8.28
N GLU A 61 -7.98 6.09 -8.08
CA GLU A 61 -9.43 6.30 -8.01
C GLU A 61 -9.82 7.19 -6.82
N GLN A 62 -9.25 6.92 -5.64
CA GLN A 62 -9.50 7.75 -4.45
C GLN A 62 -9.06 9.19 -4.67
N GLN A 63 -7.85 9.40 -5.21
CA GLN A 63 -7.33 10.72 -5.49
C GLN A 63 -8.19 11.47 -6.51
N GLN A 64 -8.63 10.79 -7.58
CA GLN A 64 -9.52 11.38 -8.57
C GLN A 64 -10.88 11.77 -7.96
N ARG A 65 -11.47 10.91 -7.13
CA ARG A 65 -12.72 11.22 -6.43
C ARG A 65 -12.56 12.41 -5.47
N GLU A 66 -11.47 12.48 -4.73
CA GLU A 66 -11.19 13.59 -3.82
C GLU A 66 -11.02 14.91 -4.59
N GLN A 67 -10.29 14.89 -5.70
CA GLN A 67 -10.17 16.06 -6.58
C GLN A 67 -11.52 16.50 -7.14
N GLN A 68 -12.35 15.55 -7.59
CA GLN A 68 -13.68 15.85 -8.08
C GLN A 68 -14.56 16.46 -6.99
N LEU A 69 -14.53 15.92 -5.76
CA LEU A 69 -15.24 16.47 -4.60
C LEU A 69 -14.75 17.88 -4.26
N ARG A 70 -13.44 18.14 -4.32
CA ARG A 70 -12.88 19.49 -4.12
C ARG A 70 -13.43 20.47 -5.16
N GLN A 71 -13.37 20.11 -6.45
CA GLN A 71 -13.89 20.97 -7.52
C GLN A 71 -15.40 21.22 -7.40
N GLN A 72 -16.17 20.19 -7.03
CA GLN A 72 -17.60 20.34 -6.77
C GLN A 72 -17.86 21.25 -5.57
N GLY A 73 -17.10 21.10 -4.48
CA GLY A 73 -17.19 21.95 -3.30
C GLY A 73 -16.92 23.42 -3.62
N GLU A 74 -15.85 23.71 -4.36
CA GLU A 74 -15.52 25.07 -4.81
C GLU A 74 -16.61 25.66 -5.72
N THR A 75 -17.10 24.86 -6.67
CA THR A 75 -18.18 25.28 -7.57
C THR A 75 -19.46 25.58 -6.81
N TYR A 76 -19.83 24.71 -5.87
CA TYR A 76 -21.02 24.89 -5.05
C TYR A 76 -20.90 26.13 -4.16
N GLN A 77 -19.75 26.32 -3.50
CA GLN A 77 -19.48 27.49 -2.67
C GLN A 77 -19.53 28.78 -3.49
N ARG A 78 -18.98 28.78 -4.71
CA ARG A 78 -19.05 29.93 -5.62
C ARG A 78 -20.48 30.25 -6.02
N LYS A 79 -21.26 29.25 -6.43
CA LYS A 79 -22.69 29.41 -6.76
C LYS A 79 -23.49 29.96 -5.57
N TYR A 80 -23.23 29.44 -4.37
CA TYR A 80 -23.88 29.92 -3.15
C TYR A 80 -23.53 31.37 -2.88
N ARG A 81 -22.25 31.74 -2.97
CA ARG A 81 -21.80 33.13 -2.82
C ARG A 81 -22.41 34.05 -3.87
N GLU A 82 -22.50 33.62 -5.13
CA GLU A 82 -23.13 34.42 -6.19
C GLU A 82 -24.63 34.63 -5.96
N ALA A 83 -25.36 33.59 -5.54
CA ALA A 83 -26.78 33.67 -5.23
C ALA A 83 -27.07 34.59 -4.02
N THR A 84 -26.20 34.58 -3.02
CA THR A 84 -26.36 35.38 -1.78
C THR A 84 -25.77 36.79 -1.87
N LYS A 85 -24.89 37.08 -2.85
CA LYS A 85 -24.20 38.37 -2.94
C LYS A 85 -25.15 39.57 -3.05
N ASN A 86 -26.29 39.40 -3.72
CA ASN A 86 -27.23 40.49 -4.01
C ASN A 86 -28.48 40.47 -3.11
N ASP A 87 -28.57 39.54 -2.17
CA ASP A 87 -29.73 39.40 -1.29
C ASP A 87 -29.45 40.10 0.06
N GLU A 88 -30.32 41.02 0.44
CA GLU A 88 -30.21 41.83 1.68
C GLU A 88 -30.29 40.96 2.94
N CYS A 89 -31.12 39.91 2.93
CA CYS A 89 -31.29 39.01 4.06
C CYS A 89 -30.04 38.19 4.35
N SER A 90 -29.30 37.78 3.31
CA SER A 90 -28.08 36.98 3.44
C SER A 90 -26.82 37.82 3.75
N ARG A 91 -26.88 39.15 3.60
CA ARG A 91 -25.85 40.08 4.12
C ARG A 91 -25.99 40.36 5.61
N ARG A 92 -27.17 40.13 6.19
CA ARG A 92 -27.38 40.32 7.63
C ARG A 92 -26.69 39.22 8.40
N PHE A 93 -25.86 39.62 9.36
CA PHE A 93 -25.23 38.68 10.28
C PHE A 93 -26.33 38.00 11.11
N ALA A 94 -26.32 36.67 11.16
CA ALA A 94 -27.23 35.96 12.04
C ALA A 94 -26.95 36.37 13.50
N PRO A 95 -27.97 36.69 14.31
CA PRO A 95 -27.78 37.07 15.70
C PRO A 95 -26.97 36.01 16.45
N SER A 96 -25.96 36.43 17.22
CA SER A 96 -25.04 35.54 17.93
C SER A 96 -25.76 34.54 18.84
N ALA A 97 -26.87 34.94 19.47
CA ALA A 97 -27.71 34.06 20.28
C ALA A 97 -28.27 32.86 19.49
N VAL A 98 -28.70 33.07 18.25
CA VAL A 98 -29.21 31.99 17.37
C VAL A 98 -28.07 31.07 16.95
N ILE A 99 -26.88 31.63 16.69
CA ILE A 99 -25.69 30.84 16.36
C ILE A 99 -25.24 29.98 17.55
N SER A 100 -25.29 30.52 18.77
CA SER A 100 -24.95 29.79 20.00
C SER A 100 -25.94 28.67 20.32
N LEU A 101 -27.24 28.90 20.06
CA LEU A 101 -28.28 27.87 20.09
C LEU A 101 -28.02 26.76 19.05
N LEU A 102 -27.70 27.12 17.80
CA LEU A 102 -27.42 26.16 16.72
C LEU A 102 -26.14 25.36 16.93
N ARG A 103 -25.11 25.96 17.53
CA ARG A 103 -23.87 25.25 17.91
C ARG A 103 -24.02 24.41 19.18
N GLY A 104 -25.17 24.50 19.86
CA GLY A 104 -25.38 23.82 21.15
C GLY A 104 -24.46 24.33 22.26
N THR A 105 -23.90 25.53 22.13
CA THR A 105 -23.05 26.14 23.17
C THR A 105 -23.85 26.77 24.30
N ASP A 106 -25.15 27.03 24.09
CA ASP A 106 -26.10 27.46 25.12
C ASP A 106 -26.81 26.26 25.78
N THR A 107 -26.05 25.39 26.42
CA THR A 107 -26.59 24.26 27.20
C THR A 107 -27.30 24.68 28.50
N THR A 108 -27.13 25.92 28.96
CA THR A 108 -27.78 26.42 30.18
C THR A 108 -29.29 26.65 30.01
N ALA A 109 -29.77 27.00 28.82
CA ALA A 109 -31.21 27.14 28.54
C ALA A 109 -31.89 25.80 28.20
N ALA A 110 -31.17 24.87 27.57
CA ALA A 110 -31.69 23.55 27.20
C ALA A 110 -31.88 22.61 28.41
N GLY A 111 -31.11 22.80 29.48
CA GLY A 111 -31.26 22.05 30.74
C GLY A 111 -32.50 22.44 31.54
N ALA A 112 -32.88 23.73 31.55
CA ALA A 112 -34.04 24.22 32.29
C ALA A 112 -35.38 23.82 31.64
N ALA A 113 -35.45 23.75 30.31
CA ALA A 113 -36.67 23.34 29.60
C ALA A 113 -36.95 21.82 29.68
N ARG A 114 -35.93 20.99 29.93
CA ARG A 114 -36.08 19.54 30.18
C ARG A 114 -36.42 19.19 31.63
N ALA A 115 -36.30 20.15 32.56
CA ALA A 115 -36.59 19.94 33.98
C ALA A 115 -38.06 20.23 34.36
N VAL A 116 -38.89 20.67 33.42
CA VAL A 116 -40.34 20.86 33.64
C VAL A 116 -41.10 19.89 32.75
N SER A 117 -41.15 18.63 33.19
CA SER A 117 -42.18 17.67 32.78
C SER A 117 -42.65 16.97 34.06
N PRO A 118 -43.91 17.13 34.50
CA PRO A 118 -44.57 16.11 35.31
C PRO A 118 -44.82 14.83 34.49
#